data_AF-A0A2T3JNP9-F1
#
_entry.id   AF-A0A2T3JNP9-F1
#
_cell.length_a   1.000
_cell.length_b   1.000
_cell.length_c   1.000
_cell.angle_alpha   90.00
_cell.angle_beta   90.00
_cell.angle_gamma   90.00
#
_symmetry.space_group_name_H-M   'P 1'
#
loop_
_entity.id
_entity.type
_entity.pdbx_description
1 polymer ?
#
loop_
_entity_poly.entity_id
_entity_poly.type
_entity_poly.pdbx_seq_one_letter_code
_entity_poly.pdbx_strand_id
1 'polypeptide(L)'
;MKLIKTTLAALLAASLLGCAASPTTEMVKDVSITAATCCNSYSEFSWIPMTDDSVDFAIDEYSQVGDFPEGKSYFVGFVIPQNVERMSVDLKSWMKTAGVFAPKVLLLDPQFQPVKMIGLDEFEAKPSNIFSLSSYQHRFVMEQSKTPYMVVYSPQEYREGSIQIPHPERLRAEELGLARPMVTDPVIQHQKFGSLEIDLKPLNLRSYRANEVTAATAVVATAPVAAAVSTATPAVKTSNITMLPETEAFYNGQIKAAVEKNEMHKALQLVEEAKRAGSSSAETTFVELIKK
;
A
#
# COMPACT_ATOMS: atom_id res chain seq x y z
N MET A 1 11.27 -21.66 -87.21
CA MET A 1 10.25 -21.99 -86.17
C MET A 1 10.83 -22.98 -85.17
N LYS A 2 11.11 -22.54 -83.92
CA LYS A 2 11.35 -23.32 -82.68
C LYS A 2 12.44 -22.62 -81.85
N LEU A 3 12.13 -21.47 -81.25
CA LEU A 3 12.97 -20.88 -80.19
C LEU A 3 12.25 -19.85 -79.30
N ILE A 4 10.95 -19.60 -79.52
CA ILE A 4 10.18 -18.57 -78.79
C ILE A 4 9.23 -19.19 -77.75
N LYS A 5 9.08 -20.52 -77.69
CA LYS A 5 8.11 -21.18 -76.79
C LYS A 5 8.66 -21.62 -75.43
N THR A 6 9.97 -21.54 -75.19
CA THR A 6 10.59 -22.04 -73.94
C THR A 6 10.89 -20.95 -72.91
N THR A 7 10.77 -19.67 -73.26
CA THR A 7 11.04 -18.56 -72.32
C THR A 7 9.81 -18.09 -71.54
N LEU A 8 8.59 -18.44 -71.99
CA LEU A 8 7.36 -18.06 -71.28
C LEU A 8 7.01 -18.99 -70.10
N ALA A 9 7.56 -20.21 -70.07
CA ALA A 9 7.31 -21.17 -68.98
C ALA A 9 8.20 -20.93 -67.75
N ALA A 10 9.32 -20.21 -67.89
CA ALA A 10 10.25 -19.96 -66.78
C ALA A 10 9.87 -18.73 -65.94
N LEU A 11 9.06 -17.80 -66.48
CA LEU A 11 8.67 -16.59 -65.75
C LEU A 11 7.37 -16.76 -64.93
N LEU A 12 6.57 -17.81 -65.19
CA LEU A 12 5.31 -18.05 -64.50
C LEU A 12 5.45 -18.91 -63.23
N ALA A 13 6.63 -19.52 -63.00
CA ALA A 13 6.91 -20.33 -61.81
C ALA A 13 7.49 -19.51 -60.63
N ALA A 14 7.78 -18.22 -60.83
CA ALA A 14 8.42 -17.36 -59.83
C ALA A 14 7.43 -16.53 -58.99
N SER A 15 6.11 -16.66 -59.21
CA SER A 15 5.08 -15.88 -58.49
C SER A 15 4.33 -16.65 -57.40
N LEU A 16 4.77 -17.87 -57.04
CA LEU A 16 4.10 -18.74 -56.06
C LEU A 16 4.81 -18.85 -54.69
N LEU A 17 5.81 -18.02 -54.43
CA LEU A 17 6.49 -17.97 -53.13
C LEU A 17 6.31 -16.58 -52.52
N GLY A 18 5.40 -16.43 -51.55
CA GLY A 18 5.33 -15.17 -50.81
C GLY A 18 4.07 -14.84 -50.04
N CYS A 19 3.26 -15.80 -49.61
CA CYS A 19 2.50 -15.61 -48.37
C CYS A 19 3.12 -16.53 -47.33
N ALA A 20 4.29 -16.13 -46.83
CA ALA A 20 4.71 -16.60 -45.52
C ALA A 20 3.63 -16.09 -44.56
N ALA A 21 2.89 -17.03 -43.97
CA ALA A 21 2.08 -16.73 -42.80
C ALA A 21 2.99 -15.96 -41.84
N SER A 22 2.66 -14.69 -41.59
CA SER A 22 3.29 -13.95 -40.51
C SER A 22 3.18 -14.84 -39.29
N PRO A 23 4.28 -15.22 -38.62
CA PRO A 23 4.15 -15.88 -37.34
C PRO A 23 3.31 -14.94 -36.50
N THR A 24 2.12 -15.41 -36.08
CA THR A 24 1.45 -14.82 -34.94
C THR A 24 2.47 -14.89 -33.83
N THR A 25 3.11 -13.75 -33.57
CA THR A 25 3.92 -13.56 -32.37
C THR A 25 2.93 -13.76 -31.23
N GLU A 26 2.78 -15.00 -30.76
CA GLU A 26 2.28 -15.24 -29.42
C GLU A 26 3.24 -14.44 -28.55
N MET A 27 2.79 -13.27 -28.11
CA MET A 27 3.54 -12.48 -27.16
C MET A 27 3.64 -13.36 -25.93
N VAL A 28 4.78 -14.05 -25.79
CA VAL A 28 5.07 -14.89 -24.64
C VAL A 28 4.96 -13.97 -23.44
N LYS A 29 3.87 -14.14 -22.72
CA LYS A 29 3.52 -13.34 -21.56
C LYS A 29 4.61 -13.58 -20.52
N ASP A 30 5.45 -12.57 -20.29
CA ASP A 30 6.44 -12.68 -19.24
C ASP A 30 5.73 -12.60 -17.89
N VAL A 31 5.54 -13.77 -17.30
CA VAL A 31 4.97 -14.00 -15.97
C VAL A 31 6.07 -14.24 -14.92
N SER A 32 7.35 -14.11 -15.24
CA SER A 32 8.43 -14.38 -14.30
C SER A 32 8.89 -13.10 -13.59
N ILE A 33 9.15 -13.14 -12.29
CA ILE A 33 9.70 -11.97 -11.56
C ILE A 33 11.16 -12.26 -11.25
N THR A 34 12.05 -11.52 -11.90
CA THR A 34 13.51 -11.67 -11.78
C THR A 34 14.14 -10.66 -10.84
N ALA A 35 13.37 -9.65 -10.41
CA ALA A 35 13.81 -8.65 -9.45
C ALA A 35 14.17 -9.30 -8.09
N ALA A 36 15.16 -8.72 -7.41
CA ALA A 36 15.62 -9.19 -6.11
C ALA A 36 14.53 -8.99 -5.05
N THR A 37 14.43 -9.93 -4.12
CA THR A 37 13.51 -9.86 -2.99
C THR A 37 13.97 -8.81 -1.99
N CYS A 38 13.04 -8.01 -1.46
CA CYS A 38 13.37 -6.95 -0.51
C CYS A 38 13.83 -7.47 0.85
N CYS A 39 13.30 -8.61 1.26
CA CYS A 39 13.13 -8.95 2.66
C CYS A 39 13.23 -10.48 2.85
N ASN A 40 13.73 -10.95 3.99
CA ASN A 40 13.86 -12.38 4.29
C ASN A 40 12.68 -12.94 5.10
N SER A 41 11.92 -12.04 5.74
CA SER A 41 10.80 -12.39 6.62
C SER A 41 9.66 -11.39 6.46
N TYR A 42 8.45 -11.80 6.84
CA TYR A 42 7.27 -10.92 6.78
C TYR A 42 7.40 -9.71 7.71
N SER A 43 8.13 -9.81 8.84
CA SER A 43 8.36 -8.69 9.75
C SER A 43 9.16 -7.53 9.15
N GLU A 44 9.91 -7.78 8.07
CA GLU A 44 10.73 -6.77 7.37
C GLU A 44 9.94 -6.03 6.27
N PHE A 45 8.70 -6.41 6.00
CA PHE A 45 7.89 -5.80 4.94
C PHE A 45 7.54 -4.34 5.28
N SER A 46 7.29 -3.54 4.23
CA SER A 46 6.73 -2.20 4.42
C SER A 46 5.22 -2.27 4.63
N TRP A 47 4.74 -1.70 5.73
CA TRP A 47 3.35 -1.77 6.16
C TRP A 47 2.67 -0.41 6.08
N ILE A 48 1.55 -0.35 5.36
CA ILE A 48 0.72 0.85 5.23
C ILE A 48 -0.43 0.77 6.26
N PRO A 49 -0.60 1.76 7.15
CA PRO A 49 -1.71 1.75 8.10
C PRO A 49 -3.05 1.98 7.39
N MET A 50 -4.07 1.18 7.74
CA MET A 50 -5.42 1.26 7.18
C MET A 50 -6.25 2.36 7.88
N THR A 51 -5.90 3.62 7.66
CA THR A 51 -6.54 4.77 8.35
C THR A 51 -7.70 5.40 7.59
N ASP A 52 -7.65 5.40 6.26
CA ASP A 52 -8.67 6.04 5.42
C ASP A 52 -9.80 5.05 5.13
N ASP A 53 -11.02 5.56 4.94
CA ASP A 53 -12.18 4.71 4.65
C ASP A 53 -12.08 4.01 3.28
N SER A 54 -11.32 4.57 2.34
CA SER A 54 -11.06 3.99 1.02
C SER A 54 -9.68 4.39 0.53
N VAL A 55 -8.91 3.42 0.02
CA VAL A 55 -7.53 3.63 -0.45
C VAL A 55 -7.34 2.99 -1.82
N ASP A 56 -7.00 3.83 -2.80
CA ASP A 56 -6.51 3.40 -4.11
C ASP A 56 -5.00 3.17 -4.07
N PHE A 57 -4.55 2.04 -4.61
CA PHE A 57 -3.12 1.73 -4.73
C PHE A 57 -2.82 0.94 -6.01
N ALA A 58 -1.56 1.02 -6.44
CA ALA A 58 -1.05 0.25 -7.55
C ALA A 58 0.00 -0.73 -7.05
N ILE A 59 0.00 -1.92 -7.64
CA ILE A 59 1.13 -2.85 -7.58
C ILE A 59 1.83 -2.76 -8.93
N ASP A 60 3.04 -2.23 -8.92
CA ASP A 60 3.83 -1.90 -10.10
C ASP A 60 5.32 -2.23 -9.91
N GLU A 61 6.17 -1.77 -10.83
CA GLU A 61 7.62 -1.98 -10.80
C GLU A 61 8.35 -1.36 -9.59
N TYR A 62 7.73 -0.39 -8.91
CA TYR A 62 8.27 0.26 -7.72
C TYR A 62 7.84 -0.44 -6.42
N SER A 63 6.90 -1.38 -6.51
CA SER A 63 6.45 -2.16 -5.37
C SER A 63 7.54 -3.14 -4.90
N GLN A 64 7.53 -3.47 -3.62
CA GLN A 64 8.47 -4.45 -3.08
C GLN A 64 8.19 -5.86 -3.61
N VAL A 65 9.24 -6.64 -3.79
CA VAL A 65 9.15 -8.05 -4.20
C VAL A 65 9.36 -8.94 -2.98
N GLY A 66 8.39 -9.80 -2.71
CA GLY A 66 8.42 -10.79 -1.64
C GLY A 66 8.67 -12.19 -2.20
N ASP A 67 9.27 -13.05 -1.38
CA ASP A 67 9.35 -14.49 -1.66
C ASP A 67 8.21 -15.20 -0.93
N PHE A 68 7.31 -15.82 -1.70
CA PHE A 68 6.17 -16.55 -1.16
C PHE A 68 6.31 -18.04 -1.53
N PRO A 69 5.61 -18.95 -0.83
CA PRO A 69 5.64 -20.38 -1.18
C PRO A 69 5.27 -20.66 -2.64
N GLU A 70 4.44 -19.81 -3.25
CA GLU A 70 3.98 -19.92 -4.64
C GLU A 70 4.84 -19.11 -5.65
N GLY A 71 6.02 -18.66 -5.22
CA GLY A 71 6.98 -17.92 -6.01
C GLY A 71 7.02 -16.42 -5.70
N LYS A 72 7.98 -15.74 -6.34
CA LYS A 72 8.18 -14.30 -6.15
C LYS A 72 7.00 -13.50 -6.68
N SER A 73 6.59 -12.47 -5.95
CA SER A 73 5.53 -11.54 -6.35
C SER A 73 5.82 -10.13 -5.87
N TYR A 74 5.41 -9.15 -6.66
CA TYR A 74 5.19 -7.80 -6.15
C TYR A 74 4.03 -7.84 -5.16
N PHE A 75 4.12 -7.07 -4.09
CA PHE A 75 3.11 -7.06 -3.04
C PHE A 75 2.95 -5.68 -2.42
N VAL A 76 1.83 -5.51 -1.71
CA VAL A 76 1.61 -4.42 -0.77
C VAL A 76 1.16 -4.99 0.57
N GLY A 77 1.73 -4.48 1.65
CA GLY A 77 1.40 -4.84 3.03
C GLY A 77 0.59 -3.75 3.72
N PHE A 78 -0.43 -4.15 4.47
CA PHE A 78 -1.27 -3.26 5.27
C PHE A 78 -1.35 -3.73 6.72
N VAL A 79 -1.58 -2.78 7.63
CA VAL A 79 -1.78 -3.02 9.06
C VAL A 79 -3.04 -2.34 9.57
N ILE A 80 -3.84 -3.06 10.38
CA ILE A 80 -5.01 -2.49 11.04
C ILE A 80 -4.56 -1.52 12.16
N PRO A 81 -5.16 -0.32 12.24
CA PRO A 81 -4.93 0.62 13.34
C PRO A 81 -5.30 0.06 14.72
N GLN A 82 -4.51 0.38 15.73
CA GLN A 82 -4.70 -0.12 17.12
C GLN A 82 -6.05 0.27 17.76
N ASN A 83 -6.74 1.28 17.22
CA ASN A 83 -8.04 1.75 17.69
C ASN A 83 -9.24 0.97 17.10
N VAL A 84 -8.99 0.01 16.22
CA VAL A 84 -10.04 -0.81 15.58
C VAL A 84 -9.83 -2.27 15.97
N GLU A 85 -10.80 -2.88 16.67
CA GLU A 85 -10.69 -4.30 17.04
C GLU A 85 -11.03 -5.22 15.86
N ARG A 86 -12.03 -4.82 15.07
CA ARG A 86 -12.53 -5.57 13.92
C ARG A 86 -12.74 -4.62 12.76
N MET A 87 -12.17 -4.96 11.62
CA MET A 87 -12.26 -4.20 10.38
C MET A 87 -12.87 -5.09 9.29
N SER A 88 -13.91 -4.61 8.62
CA SER A 88 -14.36 -5.20 7.36
C SER A 88 -13.54 -4.56 6.24
N VAL A 89 -12.94 -5.39 5.39
CA VAL A 89 -12.13 -4.97 4.24
C VAL A 89 -12.81 -5.49 2.97
N ASP A 90 -13.04 -4.59 2.01
CA ASP A 90 -13.53 -4.92 0.67
C ASP A 90 -12.39 -4.66 -0.32
N LEU A 91 -11.75 -5.72 -0.80
CA LEU A 91 -10.63 -5.61 -1.73
C LEU A 91 -11.14 -5.76 -3.16
N LYS A 92 -10.89 -4.74 -3.98
CA LYS A 92 -11.23 -4.71 -5.40
C LYS A 92 -9.95 -4.69 -6.24
N SER A 93 -9.86 -5.53 -7.26
CA SER A 93 -8.84 -5.43 -8.29
C SER A 93 -9.44 -5.06 -9.63
N TRP A 94 -9.05 -3.90 -10.14
CA TRP A 94 -9.64 -3.31 -11.34
C TRP A 94 -9.12 -3.98 -12.61
N MET A 95 -10.04 -4.38 -13.49
CA MET A 95 -9.74 -4.93 -14.80
C MET A 95 -9.62 -3.81 -15.83
N LYS A 96 -8.46 -3.74 -16.51
CA LYS A 96 -8.19 -2.76 -17.58
C LYS A 96 -7.89 -3.50 -18.88
N THR A 97 -7.85 -2.77 -20.00
CA THR A 97 -7.49 -3.33 -21.31
C THR A 97 -6.11 -4.00 -21.32
N ALA A 98 -5.16 -3.45 -20.55
CA ALA A 98 -3.82 -4.03 -20.40
C ALA A 98 -3.81 -5.37 -19.61
N GLY A 99 -4.86 -5.63 -18.84
CA GLY A 99 -5.02 -6.83 -18.03
C GLY A 99 -5.53 -6.52 -16.61
N VAL A 100 -5.47 -7.54 -15.75
CA VAL A 100 -5.94 -7.47 -14.36
C VAL A 100 -4.91 -8.11 -13.43
N PHE A 101 -4.77 -7.57 -12.22
CA PHE A 101 -4.01 -8.23 -11.18
C PHE A 101 -4.89 -9.28 -10.51
N ALA A 102 -4.44 -10.53 -10.44
CA ALA A 102 -5.20 -11.60 -9.80
C ALA A 102 -4.74 -11.75 -8.34
N PRO A 103 -5.50 -11.22 -7.36
CA PRO A 103 -5.03 -11.14 -5.99
C PRO A 103 -5.09 -12.48 -5.26
N LYS A 104 -4.11 -12.68 -4.38
CA LYS A 104 -4.14 -13.59 -3.25
C LYS A 104 -3.87 -12.78 -2.00
N VAL A 105 -4.65 -12.99 -0.94
CA VAL A 105 -4.51 -12.25 0.32
C VAL A 105 -4.00 -13.18 1.40
N LEU A 106 -2.94 -12.76 2.08
CA LEU A 106 -2.34 -13.45 3.21
C LEU A 106 -2.57 -12.61 4.47
N LEU A 107 -3.28 -13.17 5.44
CA LEU A 107 -3.52 -12.57 6.75
C LEU A 107 -2.55 -13.15 7.77
N LEU A 108 -1.85 -12.29 8.50
CA LEU A 108 -0.84 -12.68 9.48
C LEU A 108 -1.22 -12.25 10.89
N ASP A 109 -0.79 -13.04 11.87
CA ASP A 109 -0.91 -12.75 13.30
C ASP A 109 0.07 -11.64 13.77
N PRO A 110 -0.01 -11.18 15.04
CA PRO A 110 0.94 -10.20 15.57
C PRO A 110 2.41 -10.66 15.58
N GLN A 111 2.69 -11.94 15.38
CA GLN A 111 4.03 -12.54 15.25
C GLN A 111 4.41 -12.76 13.77
N PHE A 112 3.66 -12.17 12.83
CA PHE A 112 3.83 -12.27 11.39
C PHE A 112 3.74 -13.71 10.85
N GLN A 113 3.01 -14.60 11.52
CA GLN A 113 2.75 -15.95 11.03
C GLN A 113 1.46 -16.02 10.20
N PRO A 114 1.45 -16.77 9.08
CA PRO A 114 0.24 -17.02 8.29
C PRO A 114 -0.91 -17.62 9.11
N VAL A 115 -2.04 -16.92 9.17
CA VAL A 115 -3.27 -17.40 9.84
C VAL A 115 -4.32 -17.84 8.83
N LYS A 116 -4.53 -17.02 7.79
CA LYS A 116 -5.52 -17.29 6.74
C LYS A 116 -4.97 -16.83 5.39
N MET A 117 -5.21 -17.66 4.37
CA MET A 117 -5.01 -17.29 2.98
C MET A 117 -6.36 -17.23 2.29
N ILE A 118 -6.58 -16.19 1.50
CA ILE A 118 -7.78 -16.01 0.68
C ILE A 118 -7.34 -16.15 -0.78
N GLY A 119 -7.84 -17.19 -1.44
CA GLY A 119 -7.52 -17.50 -2.84
C GLY A 119 -8.35 -16.70 -3.83
N LEU A 120 -7.97 -16.73 -5.11
CA LEU A 120 -8.71 -16.06 -6.19
C LEU A 120 -10.13 -16.63 -6.37
N ASP A 121 -10.34 -17.90 -5.99
CA ASP A 121 -11.64 -18.59 -6.05
C ASP A 121 -12.69 -18.00 -5.10
N GLU A 122 -12.27 -17.30 -4.04
CA GLU A 122 -13.17 -16.58 -3.14
C GLU A 122 -13.57 -15.20 -3.70
N PHE A 123 -12.90 -14.70 -4.74
CA PHE A 123 -13.21 -13.42 -5.36
C PHE A 123 -14.33 -13.56 -6.39
N GLU A 124 -15.30 -12.65 -6.32
CA GLU A 124 -16.35 -12.54 -7.33
C GLU A 124 -15.89 -11.61 -8.45
N ALA A 125 -15.95 -12.09 -9.69
CA ALA A 125 -15.74 -11.24 -10.87
C ALA A 125 -16.99 -10.42 -11.14
N LYS A 126 -16.97 -9.13 -10.78
CA LYS A 126 -18.04 -8.18 -11.07
C LYS A 126 -17.83 -7.60 -12.47
N PRO A 127 -18.83 -7.66 -13.37
CA PRO A 127 -18.74 -7.00 -14.66
C PRO A 127 -18.86 -5.47 -14.50
N SER A 128 -18.39 -4.74 -15.51
CA SER A 128 -18.50 -3.29 -15.58
C SER A 128 -19.95 -2.83 -15.59
N ASN A 129 -20.23 -1.70 -14.96
CA ASN A 129 -21.51 -1.01 -15.02
C ASN A 129 -21.29 0.47 -15.41
N ILE A 130 -22.31 1.32 -15.25
CA ILE A 130 -22.26 2.74 -15.63
C ILE A 130 -21.20 3.53 -14.83
N PHE A 131 -20.86 3.09 -13.62
CA PHE A 131 -20.02 3.82 -12.66
C PHE A 131 -18.70 3.12 -12.34
N SER A 132 -18.54 1.83 -12.63
CA SER A 132 -17.35 1.06 -12.27
C SER A 132 -16.91 0.13 -13.38
N LEU A 133 -15.59 -0.03 -13.50
CA LEU A 133 -14.98 -1.05 -14.36
C LEU A 133 -15.25 -2.45 -13.83
N SER A 134 -15.04 -3.46 -14.67
CA SER A 134 -15.02 -4.84 -14.22
C SER A 134 -13.92 -5.04 -13.17
N SER A 135 -14.15 -5.89 -12.18
CA SER A 135 -13.19 -6.11 -11.09
C SER A 135 -13.35 -7.46 -10.43
N TYR A 136 -12.28 -7.95 -9.81
CA TYR A 136 -12.37 -8.99 -8.79
C TYR A 136 -12.69 -8.32 -7.46
N GLN A 137 -13.69 -8.81 -6.73
CA GLN A 137 -14.10 -8.25 -5.44
C GLN A 137 -14.23 -9.35 -4.40
N HIS A 138 -13.66 -9.13 -3.22
CA HIS A 138 -13.87 -10.00 -2.08
C HIS A 138 -13.91 -9.19 -0.79
N ARG A 139 -14.89 -9.49 0.05
CA ARG A 139 -15.04 -8.87 1.36
C ARG A 139 -14.77 -9.87 2.47
N PHE A 140 -13.92 -9.49 3.41
CA PHE A 140 -13.56 -10.29 4.57
C PHE A 140 -13.41 -9.41 5.81
N VAL A 141 -13.28 -10.05 6.97
CA VAL A 141 -13.10 -9.38 8.25
C VAL A 141 -11.74 -9.72 8.80
N MET A 142 -11.05 -8.71 9.28
CA MET A 142 -9.79 -8.86 10.01
C MET A 142 -10.01 -8.45 11.48
N GLU A 143 -9.28 -9.10 12.39
CA GLU A 143 -9.33 -8.82 13.83
C GLU A 143 -7.94 -8.36 14.31
N GLN A 144 -7.85 -7.26 15.06
CA GLN A 144 -6.58 -6.71 15.55
C GLN A 144 -5.79 -7.72 16.39
N SER A 145 -6.48 -8.54 17.16
CA SER A 145 -5.87 -9.53 18.06
C SER A 145 -5.43 -10.82 17.36
N LYS A 146 -5.91 -11.11 16.15
CA LYS A 146 -5.63 -12.37 15.43
C LYS A 146 -4.97 -12.20 14.08
N THR A 147 -5.38 -11.20 13.31
CA THR A 147 -4.93 -10.95 11.94
C THR A 147 -4.69 -9.46 11.71
N PRO A 148 -3.79 -8.80 12.46
CA PRO A 148 -3.55 -7.35 12.32
C PRO A 148 -2.88 -6.97 10.99
N TYR A 149 -2.21 -7.91 10.32
CA TYR A 149 -1.48 -7.64 9.07
C TYR A 149 -2.12 -8.36 7.89
N MET A 150 -2.08 -7.69 6.73
CA MET A 150 -2.57 -8.20 5.46
C MET A 150 -1.53 -7.95 4.37
N VAL A 151 -1.23 -8.98 3.58
CA VAL A 151 -0.39 -8.87 2.38
C VAL A 151 -1.22 -9.23 1.17
N VAL A 152 -1.20 -8.37 0.15
CA VAL A 152 -1.86 -8.61 -1.14
C VAL A 152 -0.78 -8.83 -2.19
N TYR A 153 -0.82 -9.98 -2.86
CA TYR A 153 0.17 -10.37 -3.88
C TYR A 153 -0.48 -11.23 -4.98
N SER A 154 0.25 -11.65 -6.01
CA SER A 154 -0.24 -12.53 -7.08
C SER A 154 0.74 -13.67 -7.37
N PRO A 155 0.40 -14.93 -7.00
CA PRO A 155 1.18 -16.13 -7.33
C PRO A 155 1.51 -16.26 -8.82
N GLN A 156 2.57 -17.01 -9.15
CA GLN A 156 2.92 -17.24 -10.56
C GLN A 156 1.79 -17.90 -11.36
N GLU A 157 1.17 -18.94 -10.80
CA GLU A 157 0.03 -19.63 -11.41
C GLU A 157 -1.10 -18.67 -11.78
N TYR A 158 -1.40 -17.71 -10.89
CA TYR A 158 -2.46 -16.74 -11.14
C TYR A 158 -2.07 -15.81 -12.28
N ARG A 159 -0.79 -15.41 -12.39
CA ARG A 159 -0.31 -14.52 -13.46
C ARG A 159 -0.30 -15.19 -14.83
N GLU A 160 -0.22 -16.52 -14.90
CA GLU A 160 -0.36 -17.28 -16.14
C GLU A 160 -1.82 -17.33 -16.65
N GLY A 161 -2.78 -17.22 -15.74
CA GLY A 161 -4.21 -17.28 -16.04
C GLY A 161 -4.82 -16.09 -16.80
N SER A 162 -6.11 -16.23 -17.07
CA SER A 162 -6.97 -15.20 -17.66
C SER A 162 -8.41 -15.37 -17.18
N ILE A 163 -9.24 -14.37 -17.42
CA ILE A 163 -10.67 -14.38 -17.08
C ILE A 163 -11.50 -13.90 -18.25
N GLN A 164 -12.62 -14.58 -18.49
CA GLN A 164 -13.60 -14.16 -19.47
C GLN A 164 -14.73 -13.41 -18.77
N ILE A 165 -14.98 -12.17 -19.18
CA ILE A 165 -16.02 -11.32 -18.60
C ILE A 165 -17.16 -11.19 -19.60
N PRO A 166 -18.43 -11.33 -19.17
CA PRO A 166 -19.57 -11.19 -20.07
C PRO A 166 -19.57 -9.81 -20.75
N HIS A 167 -19.83 -9.78 -22.05
CA HIS A 167 -19.90 -8.54 -22.81
C HIS A 167 -21.06 -7.65 -22.29
N PRO A 168 -20.87 -6.33 -22.12
CA PRO A 168 -21.88 -5.44 -21.52
C PRO A 168 -23.23 -5.49 -22.24
N GLU A 169 -23.25 -5.54 -23.56
CA GLU A 169 -24.50 -5.68 -24.33
C GLU A 169 -25.29 -6.97 -24.02
N ARG A 170 -24.62 -8.05 -23.63
CA ARG A 170 -25.31 -9.28 -23.22
C ARG A 170 -25.99 -9.12 -21.86
N LEU A 171 -25.28 -8.52 -20.90
CA LEU A 171 -25.84 -8.21 -19.59
C LEU A 171 -27.05 -7.29 -19.71
N ARG A 172 -26.93 -6.23 -20.51
CA ARG A 172 -28.01 -5.28 -20.79
C ARG A 172 -29.22 -5.95 -21.45
N ALA A 173 -29.01 -6.81 -22.46
CA ALA A 173 -30.09 -7.52 -23.11
C ALA A 173 -30.83 -8.46 -22.14
N GLU A 174 -30.10 -9.13 -21.25
CA GLU A 174 -30.66 -10.02 -20.23
C GLU A 174 -31.49 -9.24 -19.19
N GLU A 175 -30.99 -8.10 -18.71
CA GLU A 175 -31.73 -7.20 -17.79
C GLU A 175 -33.01 -6.64 -18.41
N LEU A 176 -32.99 -6.33 -19.71
CA LEU A 176 -34.15 -5.80 -20.44
C LEU A 176 -35.08 -6.90 -20.97
N GLY A 177 -34.76 -8.18 -20.76
CA GLY A 177 -35.54 -9.31 -21.29
C GLY A 177 -35.56 -9.38 -22.82
N LEU A 178 -34.55 -8.82 -23.49
CA LEU A 178 -34.38 -8.84 -24.93
C LEU A 178 -33.66 -10.11 -25.40
N ALA A 179 -33.71 -10.37 -26.71
CA ALA A 179 -32.93 -11.46 -27.29
C ALA A 179 -31.42 -11.21 -27.09
N ARG A 180 -30.70 -12.24 -26.61
CA ARG A 180 -29.25 -12.15 -26.37
C ARG A 180 -28.51 -11.92 -27.71
N PRO A 181 -27.72 -10.85 -27.83
CA PRO A 181 -26.97 -10.58 -29.06
C PRO A 181 -25.83 -11.59 -29.25
N MET A 182 -25.46 -11.85 -30.50
CA MET A 182 -24.32 -12.69 -30.86
C MET A 182 -23.02 -11.88 -30.76
N VAL A 183 -22.52 -11.71 -29.54
CA VAL A 183 -21.24 -11.03 -29.26
C VAL A 183 -20.31 -11.91 -28.45
N THR A 184 -19.02 -11.83 -28.74
CA THR A 184 -17.97 -12.57 -28.04
C THR A 184 -17.62 -11.88 -26.73
N ASP A 185 -17.53 -12.66 -25.66
CA ASP A 185 -17.15 -12.15 -24.35
C ASP A 185 -15.63 -11.88 -24.31
N PRO A 186 -15.20 -10.67 -23.89
CA PRO A 186 -13.79 -10.32 -23.82
C PRO A 186 -13.03 -11.21 -22.81
N VAL A 187 -11.81 -11.61 -23.20
CA VAL A 187 -10.88 -12.33 -22.33
C VAL A 187 -9.79 -11.36 -21.85
N ILE A 188 -9.68 -11.20 -20.54
CA ILE A 188 -8.73 -10.30 -19.88
C ILE A 188 -7.60 -11.16 -19.31
N GLN A 189 -6.37 -10.85 -19.70
CA GLN A 189 -5.19 -11.56 -19.22
C GLN A 189 -4.82 -11.08 -17.81
N HIS A 190 -4.44 -12.00 -16.93
CA HIS A 190 -3.85 -11.62 -15.65
C HIS A 190 -2.47 -10.99 -15.86
N GLN A 191 -1.99 -10.14 -14.96
CA GLN A 191 -0.72 -9.42 -15.11
C GLN A 191 0.08 -9.41 -13.81
N LYS A 192 1.37 -9.09 -13.90
CA LYS A 192 2.25 -8.84 -12.74
C LYS A 192 1.85 -7.60 -11.96
N PHE A 193 1.24 -6.64 -12.65
CA PHE A 193 0.90 -5.31 -12.14
C PHE A 193 -0.60 -5.06 -12.26
N GLY A 194 -1.11 -4.16 -11.45
CA GLY A 194 -2.48 -3.68 -11.58
C GLY A 194 -2.83 -2.62 -10.55
N SER A 195 -4.07 -2.17 -10.64
CA SER A 195 -4.63 -1.17 -9.73
C SER A 195 -5.69 -1.83 -8.86
N LEU A 196 -5.63 -1.54 -7.58
CA LEU A 196 -6.52 -2.11 -6.58
C LEU A 196 -7.08 -0.97 -5.71
N GLU A 197 -8.20 -1.26 -5.09
CA GLU A 197 -8.87 -0.38 -4.13
C GLU A 197 -9.23 -1.24 -2.91
N ILE A 198 -9.06 -0.68 -1.72
CA ILE A 198 -9.61 -1.26 -0.48
C ILE A 198 -10.61 -0.28 0.13
N ASP A 199 -11.83 -0.76 0.38
CA ASP A 199 -12.76 -0.06 1.26
C ASP A 199 -12.68 -0.64 2.67
N LEU A 200 -12.55 0.25 3.64
CA LEU A 200 -12.29 -0.07 5.04
C LEU A 200 -13.50 0.38 5.87
N LYS A 201 -14.08 -0.56 6.62
CA LYS A 201 -15.23 -0.31 7.49
C LYS A 201 -14.97 -0.85 8.89
N PRO A 202 -14.66 0.02 9.87
CA PRO A 202 -14.51 -0.39 11.25
C PRO A 202 -15.82 -0.96 11.79
N LEU A 203 -15.81 -2.22 12.21
CA LEU A 203 -16.99 -2.87 12.78
C LEU A 203 -17.13 -2.57 14.27
N ASN A 204 -16.00 -2.45 14.97
CA ASN A 204 -15.93 -2.06 16.37
C ASN A 204 -14.76 -1.09 16.58
N LEU A 205 -15.03 0.08 17.13
CA LEU A 205 -14.02 1.04 17.57
C LEU A 205 -13.72 0.84 19.05
N ARG A 206 -12.45 0.98 19.44
CA ARG A 206 -12.02 1.02 20.83
C ARG A 206 -11.42 2.39 21.14
N SER A 207 -11.69 2.89 22.34
CA SER A 207 -10.92 4.00 22.89
C SER A 207 -9.48 3.54 23.11
N TYR A 208 -8.53 4.25 22.51
CA TYR A 208 -7.10 3.99 22.67
C TYR A 208 -6.43 5.15 23.41
N ARG A 209 -5.36 4.87 24.16
CA ARG A 209 -4.51 5.92 24.74
C ARG A 209 -3.52 6.36 23.67
N ALA A 210 -3.41 7.67 23.41
CA ALA A 210 -2.58 8.25 22.36
C ALA A 210 -1.04 8.16 22.62
N ASN A 211 -0.57 7.18 23.40
CA ASN A 211 0.78 7.16 23.95
C ASN A 211 1.51 5.84 23.69
N GLU A 212 1.45 5.31 22.47
CA GLU A 212 2.33 4.21 22.03
C GLU A 212 2.81 4.47 20.60
N VAL A 213 3.56 5.56 20.42
CA VAL A 213 4.58 5.60 19.37
C VAL A 213 5.80 4.93 19.97
N THR A 214 5.90 3.62 19.83
CA THR A 214 7.16 2.89 20.08
C THR A 214 8.19 3.43 19.09
N ALA A 215 9.06 4.32 19.58
CA ALA A 215 10.31 4.63 18.93
C ALA A 215 11.07 3.31 18.74
N ALA A 216 11.36 2.98 17.48
CA ALA A 216 12.20 1.85 17.13
C ALA A 216 13.56 2.01 17.80
N THR A 217 13.81 1.24 18.87
CA THR A 217 15.16 1.01 19.39
C THR A 217 15.92 0.15 18.38
N ALA A 218 16.72 0.80 17.55
CA ALA A 218 17.75 0.16 16.75
C ALA A 218 18.77 -0.51 17.68
N VAL A 219 18.91 -1.83 17.54
CA VAL A 219 19.89 -2.69 18.21
C VAL A 219 20.97 -3.06 17.19
N VAL A 220 22.15 -2.45 17.28
CA VAL A 220 23.47 -2.89 16.74
C VAL A 220 24.52 -1.99 17.44
N ALA A 221 25.66 -2.38 18.05
CA ALA A 221 26.44 -3.60 18.12
C ALA A 221 27.24 -3.65 19.45
N THR A 222 27.63 -4.86 19.82
CA THR A 222 28.47 -5.26 20.95
C THR A 222 29.97 -5.07 20.70
N ALA A 223 30.69 -4.42 21.63
CA ALA A 223 32.08 -4.74 21.99
C ALA A 223 32.41 -4.21 23.41
N PRO A 224 33.23 -4.92 24.22
CA PRO A 224 33.15 -4.86 25.68
C PRO A 224 34.28 -4.05 26.33
N VAL A 225 33.98 -3.27 27.38
CA VAL A 225 34.99 -2.81 28.35
C VAL A 225 34.42 -2.74 29.77
N ALA A 226 35.06 -3.53 30.63
CA ALA A 226 35.34 -3.39 32.06
C ALA A 226 34.22 -3.12 33.09
N ALA A 227 34.29 -3.97 34.12
CA ALA A 227 33.59 -3.95 35.40
C ALA A 227 33.64 -2.62 36.17
N ALA A 228 32.51 -2.29 36.81
CA ALA A 228 32.49 -1.85 38.21
C ALA A 228 31.06 -1.94 38.78
N VAL A 229 31.00 -2.40 40.02
CA VAL A 229 29.82 -2.67 40.86
C VAL A 229 29.30 -1.35 41.46
N SER A 230 27.98 -1.13 41.46
CA SER A 230 27.23 -0.75 42.69
C SER A 230 25.74 -0.51 42.46
N THR A 231 25.02 -0.99 43.47
CA THR A 231 23.62 -0.87 43.85
C THR A 231 23.05 0.55 43.84
N ALA A 232 21.81 0.71 43.37
CA ALA A 232 20.75 1.44 44.07
C ALA A 232 19.43 1.42 43.28
N THR A 233 18.38 0.87 43.89
CA THR A 233 16.99 1.19 43.60
C THR A 233 16.71 2.67 43.95
N PRO A 234 15.97 3.42 43.13
CA PRO A 234 14.83 4.18 43.69
C PRO A 234 13.64 4.22 42.70
N ALA A 235 12.43 3.88 43.14
CA ALA A 235 11.45 4.83 43.68
C ALA A 235 11.14 5.99 42.71
N VAL A 236 10.02 5.86 41.99
CA VAL A 236 9.44 6.84 41.07
C VAL A 236 9.11 8.12 41.84
N LYS A 237 9.90 9.17 41.59
CA LYS A 237 9.62 10.54 41.99
C LYS A 237 9.01 11.28 40.80
N THR A 238 7.80 11.80 40.98
CA THR A 238 7.30 12.98 40.26
C THR A 238 8.39 14.05 40.26
N SER A 239 8.94 14.35 39.08
CA SER A 239 9.97 15.38 38.91
C SER A 239 9.54 16.36 37.84
N ASN A 240 9.52 17.63 38.24
CA ASN A 240 9.21 18.83 37.50
C ASN A 240 9.93 18.89 36.15
N ILE A 241 9.18 19.20 35.08
CA ILE A 241 9.77 19.68 33.82
C ILE A 241 10.14 21.13 34.07
N THR A 242 11.30 21.36 34.67
CA THR A 242 11.93 22.68 34.69
C THR A 242 12.75 22.80 33.41
N MET A 243 12.44 23.81 32.61
CA MET A 243 13.17 24.11 31.38
C MET A 243 14.67 24.34 31.67
N LEU A 244 15.56 23.91 30.76
CA LEU A 244 16.99 24.23 30.88
C LEU A 244 17.21 25.76 30.82
N PRO A 245 18.14 26.31 31.63
CA PRO A 245 18.34 27.76 31.73
C PRO A 245 18.71 28.42 30.40
N GLU A 246 19.42 27.72 29.51
CA GLU A 246 19.76 28.22 28.17
C GLU A 246 18.52 28.35 27.28
N THR A 247 17.56 27.43 27.44
CA THR A 247 16.30 27.46 26.68
C THR A 247 15.39 28.56 27.21
N GLU A 248 15.38 28.78 28.53
CA GLU A 248 14.63 29.85 29.17
C GLU A 248 15.14 31.23 28.74
N ALA A 249 16.46 31.42 28.69
CA ALA A 249 17.07 32.64 28.16
C ALA A 249 16.70 32.90 26.68
N PHE A 250 16.61 31.84 25.87
CA PHE A 250 16.21 31.94 24.47
C PHE A 250 14.76 32.44 24.32
N TYR A 251 13.81 31.86 25.05
CA TYR A 251 12.41 32.32 25.02
C TYR A 251 12.25 33.74 25.54
N ASN A 252 12.90 34.09 26.65
CA ASN A 252 12.87 35.45 27.21
C ASN A 252 13.44 36.48 26.23
N GLY A 253 14.49 36.13 25.48
CA GLY A 253 15.04 36.96 24.41
C GLY A 253 14.06 37.22 23.27
N GLN A 254 13.33 36.18 22.83
CA GLN A 254 12.34 36.32 21.76
C GLN A 254 11.09 37.09 22.20
N ILE A 255 10.62 36.87 23.43
CA ILE A 255 9.51 37.62 24.02
C ILE A 255 9.87 39.11 24.07
N LYS A 256 11.08 39.45 24.53
CA LYS A 256 11.58 40.83 24.55
C LYS A 256 11.62 41.45 23.16
N ALA A 257 12.18 40.74 22.17
CA ALA A 257 12.26 41.23 20.80
C ALA A 257 10.86 41.43 20.16
N ALA A 258 9.89 40.58 20.49
CA ALA A 258 8.53 40.68 20.00
C ALA A 258 7.79 41.89 20.63
N VAL A 259 7.96 42.13 21.93
CA VAL A 259 7.37 43.30 22.61
C VAL A 259 8.01 44.60 22.09
N GLU A 260 9.32 44.66 21.91
CA GLU A 260 10.02 45.84 21.35
C GLU A 260 9.58 46.16 19.92
N LYS A 261 9.16 45.16 19.15
CA LYS A 261 8.62 45.30 17.78
C LYS A 261 7.10 45.51 17.73
N ASN A 262 6.45 45.65 18.89
CA ASN A 262 5.00 45.78 19.02
C ASN A 262 4.20 44.58 18.46
N GLU A 263 4.82 43.39 18.38
CA GLU A 263 4.25 42.14 17.88
C GLU A 263 3.53 41.38 19.02
N MET A 264 2.50 42.00 19.61
CA MET A 264 1.86 41.53 20.86
C MET A 264 1.28 40.11 20.79
N HIS A 265 0.66 39.73 19.67
CA HIS A 265 0.13 38.38 19.47
C HIS A 265 1.23 37.31 19.49
N LYS A 266 2.37 37.62 18.87
CA LYS A 266 3.51 36.70 18.81
C LYS A 266 4.21 36.61 20.17
N ALA A 267 4.30 37.71 20.90
CA ALA A 267 4.83 37.71 22.26
C ALA A 267 4.00 36.82 23.20
N LEU A 268 2.67 36.87 23.11
CA LEU A 268 1.76 35.99 23.88
C LEU A 268 1.94 34.52 23.50
N GLN A 269 2.03 34.22 22.21
CA GLN A 269 2.26 32.85 21.74
C GLN A 269 3.58 32.28 22.28
N LEU A 270 4.65 33.07 22.28
CA LEU A 270 5.95 32.68 22.81
C LEU A 270 5.91 32.44 24.33
N VAL A 271 5.11 33.21 25.07
CA VAL A 271 4.90 33.00 26.52
C VAL A 271 4.18 31.68 26.79
N GLU A 272 3.12 31.36 26.04
CA GLU A 272 2.38 30.11 26.19
C GLU A 272 3.24 28.89 25.83
N GLU A 273 4.04 29.00 24.77
CA GLU A 273 5.00 27.98 24.37
C GLU A 273 6.06 27.75 25.45
N ALA A 274 6.63 28.81 26.00
CA ALA A 274 7.62 28.72 27.07
C ALA A 274 7.02 28.11 28.35
N LYS A 275 5.78 28.48 28.72
CA LYS A 275 5.06 27.93 29.88
C LYS A 275 4.75 26.45 29.71
N ARG A 276 4.31 26.04 28.52
CA ARG A 276 4.09 24.63 28.16
C ARG A 276 5.39 23.81 28.22
N ALA A 277 6.50 24.44 27.86
CA ALA A 277 7.83 23.84 27.94
C ALA A 277 8.46 23.91 29.36
N GLY A 278 7.73 24.40 30.37
CA GLY A 278 8.16 24.38 31.77
C GLY A 278 8.99 25.59 32.21
N SER A 279 8.93 26.73 31.50
CA SER A 279 9.53 27.98 31.95
C SER A 279 8.73 28.61 33.10
N SER A 280 9.44 29.04 34.13
CA SER A 280 8.86 29.79 35.26
C SER A 280 8.98 31.31 35.13
N SER A 281 9.84 31.82 34.24
CA SER A 281 10.11 33.27 34.11
C SER A 281 9.51 33.94 32.88
N ALA A 282 8.96 33.19 31.92
CA ALA A 282 8.42 33.78 30.68
C ALA A 282 7.23 34.72 30.92
N GLU A 283 6.31 34.34 31.82
CA GLU A 283 5.12 35.14 32.14
C GLU A 283 5.48 36.42 32.90
N THR A 284 6.43 36.35 33.84
CA THR A 284 6.90 37.54 34.57
C THR A 284 7.65 38.51 33.66
N THR A 285 8.50 38.00 32.77
CA THR A 285 9.27 38.82 31.82
C THR A 285 8.35 39.59 30.87
N PHE A 286 7.29 38.94 30.37
CA PHE A 286 6.30 39.60 29.51
C PHE A 286 5.52 40.71 30.24
N VAL A 287 5.07 40.45 31.47
CA VAL A 287 4.32 41.44 32.27
C VAL A 287 5.18 42.64 32.64
N GLU A 288 6.47 42.46 32.93
CA GLU A 288 7.40 43.57 33.19
C GLU A 288 7.63 44.45 31.95
N LEU A 289 7.72 43.84 30.77
CA LEU A 289 7.98 44.56 29.52
C LEU A 289 6.79 45.40 29.06
N ILE A 290 5.56 45.03 29.42
CA ILE A 290 4.34 45.78 29.07
C ILE A 290 4.04 46.90 30.07
N LYS A 291 4.51 46.76 31.31
CA LYS A 291 4.36 47.80 32.34
C LYS A 291 5.29 48.99 32.15
N LYS A 292 6.22 48.91 31.20
CA LYS A 292 7.24 49.92 30.92
C LYS A 292 6.82 50.80 29.74
#